data_AF-B1FM07-F1
#
_entry.id   AF-B1FM07-F1
#
_cell.length_a   1.000
_cell.length_b   1.000
_cell.length_c   1.000
_cell.angle_alpha   90.00
_cell.angle_beta   90.00
_cell.angle_gamma   90.00
#
_symmetry.space_group_name_H-M   'P 1'
#
loop_
_entity.id
_entity.type
_entity.pdbx_description
1 polymer ?
#
loop_
_entity_poly.entity_id
_entity_poly.type
_entity_poly.pdbx_seq_one_letter_code
_entity_poly.pdbx_strand_id
1 'polypeptide(L)'
;MASHALQASLRAYRGDRPAGPAADVPFIRFAHHPYKILYNSANLPPKPVVFVGSALDALRGFPLPARREAGHQIDQVQRGLAPDDWKPMRTVGPGVREIRLRDASGAFRIIYVATFADAIYVLHCFRKQSARTCKADIELATRRYRALTIERKR
;
A
#
# COMPACT_ATOMS: atom_id res chain seq x y z
N MET A 1 -56.77 -31.50 1.95
CA MET A 1 -55.44 -31.56 1.32
C MET A 1 -54.48 -30.80 2.21
N ALA A 2 -53.47 -31.54 2.69
CA ALA A 2 -52.31 -31.25 3.56
C ALA A 2 -51.96 -29.77 3.89
N SER A 3 -51.33 -29.40 5.01
CA SER A 3 -50.89 -30.03 6.26
C SER A 3 -49.90 -29.02 6.87
N HIS A 4 -50.10 -28.59 8.13
CA HIS A 4 -49.11 -28.06 9.10
C HIS A 4 -48.14 -26.90 8.68
N ALA A 5 -47.80 -25.90 9.49
CA ALA A 5 -48.24 -25.39 10.79
C ALA A 5 -47.52 -24.04 11.06
N LEU A 6 -48.28 -23.14 11.67
CA LEU A 6 -47.94 -22.02 12.56
C LEU A 6 -46.50 -21.94 13.16
N GLN A 7 -45.97 -20.70 13.21
CA GLN A 7 -45.50 -19.93 14.41
C GLN A 7 -44.57 -20.63 15.45
N ALA A 8 -43.65 -20.01 16.19
CA ALA A 8 -43.08 -18.67 16.30
C ALA A 8 -41.99 -18.71 17.42
N SER A 9 -41.03 -17.79 17.34
CA SER A 9 -40.40 -17.06 18.46
C SER A 9 -39.51 -17.76 19.54
N LEU A 10 -38.35 -17.09 19.77
CA LEU A 10 -37.67 -16.79 21.05
C LEU A 10 -36.62 -17.75 21.68
N ARG A 11 -35.57 -17.11 22.23
CA ARG A 11 -34.49 -17.56 23.14
C ARG A 11 -33.39 -18.43 22.49
N ALA A 12 -32.08 -18.24 22.70
CA ALA A 12 -31.33 -17.54 23.73
C ALA A 12 -29.92 -17.20 23.21
N TYR A 13 -29.50 -15.93 23.29
CA TYR A 13 -28.08 -15.55 23.30
C TYR A 13 -27.64 -15.43 24.75
N ARG A 14 -27.18 -16.53 25.34
CA ARG A 14 -26.40 -16.59 26.59
C ARG A 14 -25.75 -17.98 26.68
N GLY A 15 -24.43 -18.02 26.80
CA GLY A 15 -23.69 -19.22 27.17
C GLY A 15 -22.60 -19.60 26.17
N ASP A 16 -21.37 -19.56 26.67
CA ASP A 16 -20.26 -20.44 26.30
C ASP A 16 -19.34 -20.06 25.13
N ARG A 17 -18.21 -19.47 25.51
CA ARG A 17 -16.91 -19.66 24.84
C ARG A 17 -16.55 -21.14 24.92
N PRO A 18 -16.23 -21.82 23.81
CA PRO A 18 -15.39 -23.01 23.88
C PRO A 18 -13.91 -22.62 23.85
N ALA A 19 -13.17 -23.15 24.82
CA ALA A 19 -11.72 -23.27 24.78
C ALA A 19 -11.29 -24.09 23.55
N GLY A 20 -10.08 -23.81 23.04
CA GLY A 20 -9.57 -24.33 21.75
C GLY A 20 -9.39 -25.85 21.67
N PRO A 21 -8.76 -26.31 20.58
CA PRO A 21 -7.44 -26.91 20.80
C PRO A 21 -6.39 -26.45 19.79
N ALA A 22 -5.17 -26.33 20.29
CA ALA A 22 -3.96 -26.37 19.49
C ALA A 22 -3.82 -27.77 18.87
N ALA A 23 -3.66 -27.87 17.56
CA ALA A 23 -3.01 -29.00 16.91
C ALA A 23 -2.63 -28.65 15.47
N ASP A 24 -1.40 -29.01 15.12
CA ASP A 24 -0.77 -29.09 13.82
C ASP A 24 -1.72 -29.21 12.60
N VAL A 25 -1.51 -28.33 11.63
CA VAL A 25 -1.97 -28.56 10.25
C VAL A 25 -0.76 -28.90 9.38
N PRO A 26 -0.79 -30.02 8.65
CA PRO A 26 0.33 -30.46 7.83
C PRO A 26 0.49 -29.53 6.62
N PHE A 27 1.75 -29.26 6.30
CA PHE A 27 2.19 -28.60 5.08
C PHE A 27 1.79 -29.46 3.87
N ILE A 28 0.63 -29.19 3.25
CA ILE A 28 0.30 -29.69 1.92
C ILE A 28 0.06 -28.50 1.00
N ARG A 29 1.04 -28.31 0.10
CA ARG A 29 0.96 -27.49 -1.10
C ARG A 29 -0.23 -27.95 -1.95
N PHE A 30 -1.27 -27.14 -2.09
CA PHE A 30 -1.93 -26.84 -3.37
C PHE A 30 -2.76 -25.55 -3.19
N ALA A 31 -2.53 -24.62 -4.10
CA ALA A 31 -2.90 -23.21 -3.97
C ALA A 31 -4.36 -22.94 -4.38
N HIS A 32 -5.27 -22.92 -3.41
CA HIS A 32 -6.49 -22.14 -3.51
C HIS A 32 -6.71 -21.47 -2.16
N HIS A 33 -6.35 -20.17 -2.06
CA HIS A 33 -6.57 -19.36 -0.86
C HIS A 33 -8.08 -19.15 -0.65
N PRO A 34 -8.75 -19.87 0.27
CA PRO A 34 -10.19 -19.68 0.53
C PRO A 34 -10.43 -18.34 1.25
N TYR A 35 -9.37 -17.77 1.82
CA TYR A 35 -9.41 -16.53 2.58
C TYR A 35 -9.61 -15.28 1.72
N LYS A 36 -9.53 -15.36 0.38
CA LYS A 36 -9.71 -14.18 -0.49
C LYS A 36 -11.19 -13.77 -0.65
N ILE A 37 -12.13 -14.65 -0.34
CA ILE A 37 -13.58 -14.40 -0.48
C ILE A 37 -14.18 -13.86 0.84
N LEU A 38 -13.54 -14.11 1.98
CA LEU A 38 -13.99 -13.62 3.29
C LEU A 38 -13.46 -12.23 3.66
N TYR A 39 -12.36 -11.78 3.04
CA TYR A 39 -11.88 -10.41 3.15
C TYR A 39 -12.28 -9.63 1.90
N ASN A 40 -13.46 -9.02 1.94
CA ASN A 40 -13.75 -7.91 1.04
C ASN A 40 -12.65 -6.86 1.25
N SER A 41 -11.71 -6.76 0.31
CA SER A 41 -10.54 -5.86 0.42
C SER A 41 -10.96 -4.39 0.51
N ALA A 42 -12.22 -4.08 0.18
CA ALA A 42 -12.81 -2.76 0.30
C ALA A 42 -13.09 -2.33 1.76
N ASN A 43 -13.02 -3.23 2.75
CA ASN A 43 -13.28 -2.92 4.17
C ASN A 43 -12.03 -2.96 5.07
N LEU A 44 -10.86 -3.29 4.52
CA LEU A 44 -9.60 -3.13 5.25
C LEU A 44 -9.21 -1.64 5.23
N PRO A 45 -8.76 -1.08 6.36
CA PRO A 45 -8.27 0.30 6.37
C PRO A 45 -7.13 0.44 5.34
N PRO A 46 -7.09 1.53 4.56
CA PRO A 46 -6.06 1.73 3.55
C PRO A 46 -4.67 1.69 4.18
N LYS A 47 -3.69 1.16 3.45
CA LYS A 47 -2.31 1.11 3.95
C LYS A 47 -1.85 2.52 4.33
N PRO A 48 -1.27 2.73 5.51
CA PRO A 48 -0.69 4.02 5.86
C PRO A 48 0.44 4.38 4.89
N VAL A 49 0.61 5.68 4.66
CA VAL A 49 1.71 6.22 3.86
C VAL A 49 2.74 6.81 4.80
N VAL A 50 3.96 6.29 4.73
CA VAL A 50 5.08 6.73 5.55
C VAL A 50 6.08 7.46 4.66
N PHE A 51 6.38 8.70 5.01
CA PHE A 51 7.38 9.52 4.32
C PHE A 51 8.74 9.35 4.98
N VAL A 52 9.75 8.97 4.19
CA VAL A 52 11.10 8.72 4.70
C VAL A 52 11.95 9.98 4.61
N GLY A 53 12.50 10.42 5.75
CA GLY A 53 13.33 11.61 5.84
C GLY A 53 12.61 12.86 5.31
N SER A 54 13.29 13.65 4.48
CA SER A 54 12.76 14.91 3.94
C SER A 54 11.74 14.76 2.80
N ALA A 55 11.23 13.55 2.52
CA ALA A 55 10.33 13.32 1.39
C ALA A 55 9.00 14.10 1.53
N LEU A 56 8.47 14.23 2.75
CA LEU A 56 7.24 14.98 3.01
C LEU A 56 7.44 16.49 2.78
N ASP A 57 8.56 17.04 3.24
CA ASP A 57 8.86 18.45 3.08
C ASP A 57 9.09 18.81 1.61
N ALA A 58 9.79 17.92 0.86
CA ALA A 58 9.95 18.09 -0.57
C ALA A 58 8.60 18.04 -1.32
N LEU A 59 7.69 17.16 -0.93
CA LEU A 59 6.32 17.11 -1.47
C LEU A 59 5.53 18.40 -1.13
N ARG A 60 5.66 18.90 0.10
CA ARG A 60 5.06 20.18 0.52
C ARG A 60 5.64 21.38 -0.22
N GLY A 61 6.87 21.28 -0.74
CA GLY A 61 7.48 22.28 -1.62
C GLY A 61 6.91 22.32 -3.04
N PHE A 62 6.09 21.34 -3.45
CA PHE A 62 5.50 21.36 -4.78
C PHE A 62 4.42 22.46 -4.90
N PRO A 63 4.22 23.03 -6.11
CA PRO A 63 3.06 23.87 -6.39
C PRO A 63 1.75 23.16 -6.04
N LEU A 64 0.72 23.93 -5.67
CA LEU A 64 -0.56 23.37 -5.22
C LEU A 64 -1.19 22.36 -6.19
N PRO A 65 -1.22 22.58 -7.52
CA PRO A 65 -1.76 21.60 -8.46
C PRO A 65 -1.00 20.27 -8.42
N ALA A 66 0.32 20.31 -8.53
CA ALA A 66 1.19 19.13 -8.45
C ALA A 66 1.08 18.39 -7.12
N ARG A 67 0.88 19.12 -6.00
CA ARG A 67 0.69 18.52 -4.67
C ARG A 67 -0.65 17.80 -4.53
N ARG A 68 -1.73 18.38 -5.09
CA ARG A 68 -3.05 17.73 -5.13
C ARG A 68 -3.00 16.46 -5.95
N GLU A 69 -2.38 16.56 -7.13
CA GLU A 69 -2.21 15.42 -8.03
C GLU A 69 -1.36 14.32 -7.37
N ALA A 70 -0.26 14.69 -6.72
CA ALA A 70 0.53 13.74 -5.94
C ALA A 70 -0.28 13.01 -4.87
N GLY A 71 -1.13 13.74 -4.13
CA GLY A 71 -2.02 13.15 -3.13
C GLY A 71 -3.00 12.16 -3.74
N HIS A 72 -3.61 12.51 -4.88
CA HIS A 72 -4.51 11.63 -5.61
C HIS A 72 -3.81 10.34 -6.07
N GLN A 73 -2.63 10.45 -6.68
CA GLN A 73 -1.88 9.28 -7.14
C GLN A 73 -1.41 8.38 -5.98
N ILE A 74 -1.08 8.96 -4.82
CA ILE A 74 -0.76 8.19 -3.61
C ILE A 74 -2.00 7.48 -3.07
N ASP A 75 -3.17 8.13 -3.04
CA ASP A 75 -4.44 7.52 -2.62
C ASP A 75 -4.81 6.31 -3.49
N GLN A 76 -4.59 6.41 -4.81
CA GLN A 76 -4.74 5.27 -5.72
C GLN A 76 -3.88 4.08 -5.27
N VAL A 77 -2.60 4.32 -4.94
CA VAL A 77 -1.70 3.26 -4.43
C VAL A 77 -2.19 2.70 -3.09
N GLN A 78 -2.72 3.54 -2.19
CA GLN A 78 -3.30 3.09 -0.91
C GLN A 78 -4.49 2.15 -1.10
N ARG A 79 -5.28 2.37 -2.15
CA ARG A 79 -6.42 1.53 -2.55
C ARG A 79 -6.02 0.29 -3.34
N GLY A 80 -4.72 0.06 -3.53
CA GLY A 80 -4.19 -1.06 -4.31
C GLY A 80 -4.27 -0.87 -5.82
N LEU A 81 -4.58 0.34 -6.28
CA LEU A 81 -4.61 0.71 -7.68
C LEU A 81 -3.21 1.16 -8.15
N ALA A 82 -3.00 1.11 -9.46
CA ALA A 82 -1.82 1.71 -10.07
C ALA A 82 -2.01 3.23 -10.23
N PRO A 83 -0.94 4.04 -10.05
CA PRO A 83 -0.96 5.42 -10.51
C PRO A 83 -1.19 5.50 -12.02
N ASP A 84 -1.60 6.66 -12.51
CA ASP A 84 -1.89 6.86 -13.95
C ASP A 84 -0.62 6.81 -14.80
N ASP A 85 0.46 7.44 -14.32
CA ASP A 85 1.77 7.41 -14.96
C ASP A 85 2.85 7.00 -13.95
N TRP A 86 3.40 5.79 -14.13
CA TRP A 86 4.48 5.28 -13.31
C TRP A 86 5.44 4.37 -14.08
N LYS A 87 6.61 4.11 -13.50
CA LYS A 87 7.55 3.10 -13.98
C LYS A 87 8.26 2.38 -12.83
N PRO A 88 8.71 1.12 -13.02
CA PRO A 88 9.56 0.45 -12.04
C PRO A 88 10.95 1.10 -11.96
N MET A 89 11.52 1.16 -10.75
CA MET A 89 12.84 1.72 -10.46
C MET A 89 13.78 0.65 -9.89
N ARG A 90 14.11 -0.36 -10.70
CA ARG A 90 14.95 -1.50 -10.29
C ARG A 90 16.36 -1.08 -9.83
N THR A 91 16.85 0.07 -10.29
CA THR A 91 18.14 0.64 -9.87
C THR A 91 18.15 1.09 -8.41
N VAL A 92 16.98 1.40 -7.83
CA VAL A 92 16.83 1.79 -6.43
C VAL A 92 16.66 0.55 -5.55
N GLY A 93 15.78 -0.37 -5.97
CA GLY A 93 15.58 -1.64 -5.29
C GLY A 93 14.41 -2.45 -5.84
N PRO A 94 14.27 -3.71 -5.41
CA PRO A 94 13.10 -4.54 -5.73
C PRO A 94 11.80 -3.87 -5.28
N GLY A 95 10.77 -3.90 -6.11
CA GLY A 95 9.44 -3.36 -5.75
C GLY A 95 9.34 -1.83 -5.74
N VAL A 96 10.44 -1.10 -5.93
CA VAL A 96 10.44 0.37 -5.99
C VAL A 96 9.86 0.86 -7.31
N ARG A 97 9.02 1.89 -7.25
CA ARG A 97 8.33 2.50 -8.39
C ARG A 97 8.47 4.03 -8.34
N GLU A 98 8.39 4.67 -9.50
CA GLU A 98 8.37 6.13 -9.67
C GLU A 98 7.02 6.55 -10.24
N ILE A 99 6.28 7.43 -9.54
CA ILE A 99 5.13 8.16 -10.09
C ILE A 99 5.66 9.37 -10.86
N ARG A 100 5.10 9.60 -12.05
CA ARG A 100 5.49 10.68 -12.95
C ARG A 100 4.35 11.67 -13.09
N LEU A 101 4.49 12.82 -12.43
CA LEU A 101 3.54 13.92 -12.56
C LEU A 101 4.06 14.93 -13.58
N ARG A 102 3.16 15.48 -14.40
CA ARG A 102 3.47 16.56 -15.33
C ARG A 102 2.28 17.50 -15.42
N ASP A 103 2.53 18.78 -15.23
CA ASP A 103 1.55 19.84 -15.44
C ASP A 103 2.25 21.08 -16.05
N ALA A 104 1.50 22.18 -16.17
CA ALA A 104 2.05 23.45 -16.63
C ALA A 104 3.15 24.03 -15.72
N SER A 105 3.19 23.63 -14.44
CA SER A 105 4.18 24.08 -13.46
C SER A 105 5.48 23.27 -13.49
N GLY A 106 5.48 22.13 -14.18
CA GLY A 106 6.68 21.35 -14.49
C GLY A 106 6.48 19.84 -14.40
N ALA A 107 7.58 19.13 -14.19
CA ALA A 107 7.58 17.69 -14.00
C ALA A 107 8.01 17.35 -12.57
N PHE A 108 7.24 16.50 -11.90
CA PHE A 108 7.50 16.09 -10.52
C PHE A 108 7.52 14.57 -10.43
N ARG A 109 8.34 14.05 -9.53
CA ARG A 109 8.56 12.61 -9.37
C ARG A 109 8.47 12.22 -7.92
N ILE A 110 7.83 11.07 -7.69
CA ILE A 110 7.67 10.47 -6.36
C ILE A 110 8.17 9.04 -6.45
N ILE A 111 9.23 8.72 -5.70
CA ILE A 111 9.77 7.37 -5.62
C ILE A 111 9.19 6.70 -4.37
N TYR A 112 8.57 5.54 -4.54
CA TYR A 112 7.90 4.83 -3.47
C TYR A 112 8.08 3.30 -3.56
N VAL A 113 7.78 2.61 -2.47
CA VAL A 113 7.68 1.15 -2.42
C VAL A 113 6.41 0.73 -1.68
N ALA A 114 5.62 -0.13 -2.30
CA ALA A 114 4.32 -0.60 -1.80
C ALA A 114 4.25 -2.13 -1.64
N THR A 115 5.40 -2.81 -1.71
CA THR A 115 5.50 -4.28 -1.57
C THR A 115 5.43 -4.75 -0.12
N PHE A 116 5.61 -3.84 0.84
CA PHE A 116 5.50 -4.16 2.26
C PHE A 116 4.02 -4.28 2.67
N ALA A 117 3.73 -5.18 3.60
CA ALA A 117 2.35 -5.51 3.99
C ALA A 117 1.69 -4.39 4.81
N ASP A 118 2.47 -3.69 5.61
CA ASP A 118 2.06 -2.73 6.63
C ASP A 118 1.95 -1.28 6.14
N ALA A 119 2.77 -0.85 5.18
CA ALA A 119 2.76 0.55 4.74
C ALA A 119 3.27 0.75 3.30
N ILE A 120 2.91 1.90 2.73
CA ILE A 120 3.51 2.44 1.52
C ILE A 120 4.58 3.45 1.94
N TYR A 121 5.81 3.23 1.52
CA TYR A 121 6.92 4.12 1.88
C TYR A 121 7.26 5.03 0.72
N VAL A 122 7.11 6.34 0.94
CA VAL A 122 7.58 7.37 0.01
C VAL A 122 9.03 7.68 0.36
N LEU A 123 9.93 7.29 -0.54
CA LEU A 123 11.37 7.37 -0.34
C LEU A 123 11.91 8.75 -0.69
N HIS A 124 11.43 9.37 -1.76
CA HIS A 124 11.92 10.66 -2.23
C HIS A 124 10.91 11.36 -3.14
N CYS A 125 10.84 12.68 -3.04
CA CYS A 125 10.01 13.55 -3.88
C CYS A 125 10.90 14.66 -4.45
N PHE A 126 10.82 14.93 -5.74
CA PHE A 126 11.63 15.99 -6.36
C PHE A 126 10.98 16.58 -7.61
N ARG A 127 11.30 17.85 -7.90
CA ARG A 127 10.99 18.50 -9.17
C ARG A 127 12.08 18.16 -10.18
N LYS A 128 11.68 17.56 -11.29
CA LYS A 128 12.59 17.16 -12.37
C LYS A 128 12.87 18.37 -13.26
N GLN A 129 14.09 18.90 -13.17
CA GLN A 129 14.55 20.02 -13.99
C GLN A 129 15.20 19.56 -15.31
N SER A 130 15.61 18.30 -15.43
CA SER A 130 16.30 17.74 -16.60
C SER A 130 15.61 16.50 -17.16
N ALA A 131 16.04 16.00 -18.33
CA ALA A 131 15.41 14.87 -19.03
C ALA A 131 15.54 13.52 -18.29
N ARG A 132 16.61 13.31 -17.51
CA ARG A 132 16.82 12.08 -16.70
C ARG A 132 16.78 12.41 -15.22
N THR A 133 16.33 11.47 -14.39
CA THR A 133 16.48 11.59 -12.93
C THR A 133 17.97 11.72 -12.62
N CYS A 134 18.36 12.73 -11.83
CA CYS A 134 19.77 12.95 -11.57
C CYS A 134 20.32 11.81 -10.69
N LYS A 135 21.63 11.55 -10.81
CA LYS A 135 22.29 10.46 -10.06
C LYS A 135 22.08 10.63 -8.55
N ALA A 136 22.13 11.87 -8.05
CA ALA A 136 21.95 12.18 -6.64
C ALA A 136 20.55 11.79 -6.10
N ASP A 137 19.49 12.01 -6.88
CA ASP A 137 18.12 11.61 -6.48
C ASP A 137 17.98 10.08 -6.39
N ILE A 138 18.59 9.35 -7.34
CA ILE A 138 18.62 7.89 -7.34
C ILE A 138 19.41 7.40 -6.12
N GLU A 139 20.60 7.94 -5.89
CA GLU A 139 21.46 7.57 -4.75
C GLU A 139 20.77 7.85 -3.40
N LEU A 140 20.08 8.99 -3.26
CA LEU A 140 19.32 9.31 -2.06
C LEU A 140 18.19 8.30 -1.83
N ALA A 141 17.40 7.99 -2.86
CA ALA A 141 16.34 7.00 -2.77
C ALA A 141 16.89 5.60 -2.43
N THR A 142 18.01 5.20 -3.02
CA THR A 142 18.67 3.91 -2.76
C THR A 142 19.14 3.81 -1.32
N ARG A 143 19.77 4.86 -0.78
CA ARG A 143 20.20 4.89 0.63
C ARG A 143 19.01 4.74 1.57
N ARG A 144 17.92 5.48 1.32
CA ARG A 144 16.68 5.39 2.12
C ARG A 144 16.03 4.02 2.04
N TYR A 145 15.97 3.41 0.85
CA TYR A 145 15.44 2.06 0.67
C TYR A 145 16.26 1.01 1.44
N ARG A 146 17.59 1.10 1.41
CA ARG A 146 18.47 0.19 2.15
C ARG A 146 18.28 0.33 3.67
N ALA A 147 18.24 1.56 4.18
CA ALA A 147 17.99 1.81 5.60
C ALA A 147 16.65 1.22 6.05
N LEU A 148 15.58 1.48 5.30
CA LEU A 148 14.26 0.90 5.54
C LEU A 148 14.29 -0.63 5.57
N THR A 149 15.00 -1.25 4.63
CA THR A 149 15.09 -2.72 4.55
C THR A 149 15.87 -3.32 5.73
N ILE A 150 16.89 -2.63 6.23
CA ILE A 150 17.67 -3.06 7.41
C ILE A 150 16.82 -2.95 8.67
N GLU A 151 16.14 -1.82 8.86
CA GLU A 151 15.27 -1.57 10.02
C GLU A 151 14.18 -2.64 10.14
N ARG A 152 13.57 -3.03 9.02
CA ARG A 152 12.51 -4.04 8.97
C ARG A 152 12.95 -5.49 9.11
N LYS A 153 14.26 -5.78 9.06
CA LYS A 153 14.81 -7.13 9.25
C LYS A 153 15.19 -7.42 10.70
N ARG A 154 15.16 -6.41 11.56
CA ARG A 154 15.37 -6.53 13.00
C ARG A 154 14.07 -6.92 13.67
#